data_AF-A0A918YSA7-F1
#
_entry.id   AF-A0A918YSA7-F1
#
_cell.length_a   1.000
_cell.length_b   1.000
_cell.length_c   1.000
_cell.angle_alpha   90.00
_cell.angle_beta   90.00
_cell.angle_gamma   90.00
#
_symmetry.space_group_name_H-M   'P 1'
#
loop_
_entity.id
_entity.type
_entity.pdbx_description
1 polymer ?
#
loop_
_entity_poly.entity_id
_entity_poly.type
_entity_poly.pdbx_seq_one_letter_code
_entity_poly.pdbx_strand_id
1 'polypeptide(L)'
;MTKPGAKVKIGAVQAAWDQATILRSGDDQKAWPVLSERIAAATALYGRVELLRGTVFLIDGALHQIGASRPGNEQFAERFTQTLWDKVSKWAGLVEPTDFPMVRQVVKDAFEGRDPVAWRDLAGPVPDSESRTMTCALALIADFVDRVDGQGACERVLLASLGSALD
;
A
#
# COMPACT_ATOMS: atom_id res chain seq x y z
N MET A 1 16.04 -11.19 17.39
CA MET A 1 15.58 -12.09 16.31
C MET A 1 14.42 -11.43 15.60
N THR A 2 14.68 -10.77 14.47
CA THR A 2 13.62 -10.31 13.56
C THR A 2 13.00 -11.56 12.94
N LYS A 3 11.68 -11.72 13.07
CA LYS A 3 10.96 -12.80 12.37
C LYS A 3 11.19 -12.61 10.86
N PRO A 4 11.40 -13.69 10.08
CA PRO A 4 11.37 -13.55 8.63
C PRO A 4 9.98 -13.03 8.24
N GLY A 5 9.93 -11.86 7.62
CA GLY A 5 8.69 -11.22 7.19
C GLY A 5 7.95 -12.06 6.14
N ALA A 6 6.66 -11.82 6.00
CA ALA A 6 5.82 -12.48 5.02
C ALA A 6 6.38 -12.29 3.61
N LYS A 7 6.47 -13.39 2.86
CA LYS A 7 6.94 -13.36 1.47
C LYS A 7 5.78 -13.01 0.54
N VAL A 8 5.99 -12.02 -0.32
CA VAL A 8 5.03 -11.56 -1.33
C VAL A 8 5.65 -11.68 -2.72
N LYS A 9 4.86 -12.04 -3.73
CA LYS A 9 5.33 -12.18 -5.12
C LYS A 9 5.60 -10.81 -5.74
N ILE A 10 6.80 -10.61 -6.27
CA ILE A 10 7.24 -9.33 -6.86
C ILE A 10 6.28 -8.86 -7.96
N GLY A 11 5.81 -9.75 -8.83
CA GLY A 11 4.84 -9.38 -9.88
C GLY A 11 3.50 -8.89 -9.32
N ALA A 12 3.07 -9.39 -8.16
CA ALA A 12 1.87 -8.90 -7.48
C ALA A 12 2.11 -7.55 -6.81
N VAL A 13 3.31 -7.32 -6.26
CA VAL A 13 3.73 -6.01 -5.73
C VAL A 13 3.75 -4.97 -6.84
N GLN A 14 4.32 -5.28 -8.00
CA GLN A 14 4.34 -4.38 -9.16
C GLN A 14 2.92 -4.03 -9.63
N ALA A 15 2.03 -5.02 -9.72
CA ALA A 15 0.64 -4.78 -10.09
C ALA A 15 -0.12 -3.95 -9.05
N ALA A 16 0.13 -4.16 -7.76
CA ALA A 16 -0.43 -3.33 -6.69
C ALA A 16 0.05 -1.87 -6.77
N TRP A 17 1.32 -1.65 -7.14
CA TRP A 17 1.83 -0.31 -7.42
C TRP A 17 1.19 0.32 -8.66
N ASP A 18 0.99 -0.45 -9.73
CA ASP A 18 0.29 0.02 -10.94
C ASP A 18 -1.14 0.46 -10.60
N GLN A 19 -1.86 -0.27 -9.74
CA GLN A 19 -3.21 0.11 -9.26
C GLN A 19 -3.19 1.45 -8.52
N ALA A 20 -2.22 1.65 -7.61
CA ALA A 20 -2.08 2.92 -6.90
C ALA A 20 -1.69 4.06 -7.86
N THR A 21 -0.83 3.78 -8.85
CA THR A 21 -0.43 4.76 -9.85
C THR A 21 -1.61 5.27 -10.65
N ILE A 22 -2.51 4.39 -11.12
CA ILE A 22 -3.74 4.79 -11.82
C ILE A 22 -4.56 5.79 -10.98
N LEU A 23 -4.73 5.53 -9.68
CA LEU A 23 -5.48 6.40 -8.78
C LEU A 23 -4.80 7.77 -8.56
N ARG A 24 -3.47 7.82 -8.63
CA ARG A 24 -2.66 9.04 -8.46
C ARG A 24 -2.54 9.85 -9.75
N SER A 25 -2.66 9.21 -10.92
CA SER A 25 -2.48 9.85 -12.23
C SER A 25 -3.61 10.81 -12.62
N GLY A 26 -4.74 10.82 -11.91
CA GLY A 26 -5.84 11.76 -12.17
C GLY A 26 -6.25 11.80 -13.65
N ASP A 27 -6.06 12.96 -14.29
CA ASP A 27 -6.42 13.21 -15.69
C ASP A 27 -5.37 12.72 -16.72
N ASP A 28 -4.16 12.33 -16.31
CA ASP A 28 -3.13 11.81 -17.22
C ASP A 28 -3.28 10.30 -17.44
N GLN A 29 -4.22 9.96 -18.33
CA GLN A 29 -4.63 8.58 -18.58
C GLN A 29 -3.80 7.85 -19.64
N LYS A 30 -2.73 8.48 -20.16
CA LYS A 30 -1.94 7.92 -21.27
C LYS A 30 -1.32 6.56 -20.94
N ALA A 31 -0.93 6.35 -19.68
CA ALA A 31 -0.31 5.11 -19.22
C ALA A 31 -1.34 4.03 -18.81
N TRP A 32 -2.62 4.38 -18.65
CA TRP A 32 -3.63 3.48 -18.07
C TRP A 32 -3.81 2.17 -18.85
N PRO A 33 -3.79 2.13 -20.20
CA PRO A 33 -3.94 0.86 -20.91
C PRO A 33 -2.85 -0.15 -20.56
N VAL A 34 -1.58 0.30 -20.54
CA VAL A 34 -0.43 -0.55 -20.24
C VAL A 34 -0.45 -1.02 -18.78
N LEU A 35 -0.77 -0.11 -17.85
CA LEU A 35 -0.91 -0.45 -16.43
C LEU A 35 -2.06 -1.46 -16.22
N SER A 36 -3.20 -1.24 -16.87
CA SER A 36 -4.37 -2.12 -16.77
C SER A 36 -4.09 -3.52 -17.30
N GLU A 37 -3.35 -3.64 -18.40
CA GLU A 37 -2.92 -4.93 -18.96
C GLU A 37 -2.02 -5.69 -17.98
N ARG A 38 -1.02 -5.00 -17.39
CA ARG A 38 -0.13 -5.58 -16.38
C ARG A 38 -0.89 -6.02 -15.13
N ILE A 39 -1.82 -5.21 -14.65
CA ILE A 39 -2.70 -5.54 -13.52
C ILE A 39 -3.54 -6.78 -13.84
N ALA A 40 -4.15 -6.85 -15.03
CA ALA A 40 -4.96 -7.99 -15.44
C ALA A 40 -4.14 -9.28 -15.54
N ALA A 41 -2.96 -9.22 -16.16
CA ALA A 41 -2.04 -10.36 -16.27
C ALA A 41 -1.59 -10.86 -14.89
N ALA A 42 -1.18 -9.95 -14.00
CA ALA A 42 -0.79 -10.31 -12.64
C ALA A 42 -1.97 -10.85 -11.82
N THR A 43 -3.17 -10.29 -11.98
CA THR A 43 -4.37 -10.80 -11.32
C THR A 43 -4.70 -12.22 -11.78
N ALA A 44 -4.57 -12.51 -13.08
CA ALA A 44 -4.78 -13.85 -13.62
C ALA A 44 -3.75 -14.86 -13.11
N LEU A 45 -2.49 -14.43 -12.94
CA LEU A 45 -1.40 -15.30 -12.53
C LEU A 45 -1.34 -15.54 -11.01
N TYR A 46 -1.55 -14.51 -10.21
CA TYR A 46 -1.33 -14.52 -8.75
C TYR A 46 -2.62 -14.47 -7.93
N GLY A 47 -3.72 -14.03 -8.53
CA GLY A 47 -5.01 -13.84 -7.85
C GLY A 47 -5.07 -12.55 -7.02
N ARG A 48 -6.30 -12.13 -6.71
CA ARG A 48 -6.57 -10.86 -6.00
C ARG A 48 -5.99 -10.80 -4.58
N VAL A 49 -5.95 -11.94 -3.89
CA VAL A 49 -5.40 -12.03 -2.52
C VAL A 49 -3.91 -11.70 -2.51
N GLU A 50 -3.14 -12.21 -3.48
CA GLU A 50 -1.71 -11.91 -3.55
C GLU A 50 -1.44 -10.46 -3.96
N LEU A 51 -2.30 -9.87 -4.81
CA LEU A 51 -2.24 -8.44 -5.12
C LEU A 51 -2.47 -7.58 -3.86
N LEU A 52 -3.46 -7.93 -3.03
CA LEU A 52 -3.66 -7.25 -1.74
C LEU A 52 -2.42 -7.37 -0.84
N ARG A 53 -1.82 -8.56 -0.74
CA ARG A 53 -0.57 -8.74 0.02
C ARG A 53 0.52 -7.82 -0.52
N GLY A 54 0.59 -7.64 -1.83
CA GLY A 54 1.42 -6.62 -2.50
C GLY A 54 1.09 -5.19 -2.06
N THR A 55 -0.20 -4.83 -1.99
CA THR A 55 -0.63 -3.50 -1.52
C THR A 55 -0.23 -3.27 -0.06
N VAL A 56 -0.48 -4.23 0.83
CA VAL A 56 -0.14 -4.13 2.27
C VAL A 56 1.37 -4.03 2.45
N PHE A 57 2.15 -4.81 1.68
CA PHE A 57 3.61 -4.72 1.65
C PHE A 57 4.10 -3.32 1.23
N LEU A 58 3.50 -2.72 0.20
CA LEU A 58 3.85 -1.37 -0.24
C LEU A 58 3.45 -0.29 0.77
N ILE A 59 2.31 -0.46 1.47
CA ILE A 59 1.90 0.44 2.56
C ILE A 59 2.98 0.42 3.65
N ASP A 60 3.42 -0.76 4.08
CA ASP A 60 4.47 -0.90 5.09
C ASP A 60 5.77 -0.21 4.65
N GLY A 61 6.24 -0.50 3.43
CA GLY A 61 7.44 0.11 2.87
C GLY A 61 7.35 1.64 2.72
N ALA A 62 6.19 2.17 2.33
CA ALA A 62 5.99 3.61 2.19
C ALA A 62 5.94 4.32 3.55
N LEU A 63 5.33 3.69 4.57
CA LEU A 63 5.30 4.21 5.92
C LEU A 63 6.71 4.22 6.56
N HIS A 64 7.55 3.24 6.27
CA HIS A 64 8.94 3.22 6.72
C HIS A 64 9.76 4.41 6.17
N GLN A 65 9.47 4.89 4.95
CA GLN A 65 10.14 6.07 4.38
C GLN A 65 9.88 7.34 5.22
N ILE A 66 8.69 7.44 5.82
CA ILE A 66 8.29 8.61 6.63
C ILE A 66 8.48 8.38 8.14
N GLY A 67 9.25 7.37 8.52
CA GLY A 67 9.66 7.14 9.90
C GLY A 67 8.77 6.24 10.73
N ALA A 68 7.95 5.38 10.11
CA ALA A 68 7.38 4.24 10.82
C ALA A 68 8.48 3.36 11.44
N SER A 69 8.14 2.64 12.53
CA SER A 69 9.07 1.79 13.30
C SER A 69 10.20 2.54 14.02
N ARG A 70 10.22 3.89 14.00
CA ARG A 70 11.18 4.69 14.77
C ARG A 70 10.62 5.04 16.15
N PRO A 71 11.39 4.90 17.24
CA PRO A 71 10.96 5.31 18.58
C PRO A 71 10.60 6.80 18.65
N GLY A 72 9.55 7.16 19.40
CA GLY A 72 9.18 8.56 19.65
C GLY A 72 8.29 9.20 18.58
N ASN A 73 7.79 8.42 17.62
CA ASN A 73 6.93 8.89 16.53
C ASN A 73 5.43 8.66 16.78
N GLU A 74 5.00 8.39 18.01
CA GLU A 74 3.62 8.01 18.32
C GLU A 74 2.62 9.13 17.97
N GLN A 75 2.96 10.39 18.30
CA GLN A 75 2.12 11.54 17.97
C GLN A 75 2.07 11.80 16.45
N PHE A 76 3.16 11.53 15.74
CA PHE A 76 3.18 11.61 14.28
C PHE A 76 2.29 10.51 13.68
N ALA A 77 2.43 9.27 14.13
CA ALA A 77 1.63 8.13 13.68
C ALA A 77 0.13 8.38 13.86
N GLU A 78 -0.29 8.91 15.01
CA GLU A 78 -1.68 9.25 15.27
C GLU A 78 -2.20 10.34 14.32
N ARG A 79 -1.49 11.46 14.19
CA ARG A 79 -1.87 12.57 13.30
C ARG A 79 -1.89 12.17 11.84
N PHE A 80 -0.90 11.37 11.42
CA PHE A 80 -0.82 10.82 10.07
C PHE A 80 -2.02 9.91 9.79
N THR A 81 -2.29 8.97 10.69
CA THR A 81 -3.40 8.01 10.57
C THR A 81 -4.75 8.75 10.50
N GLN A 82 -4.96 9.76 11.32
CA GLN A 82 -6.17 10.59 11.27
C GLN A 82 -6.30 11.33 9.93
N THR A 83 -5.23 11.99 9.49
CA THR A 83 -5.20 12.73 8.22
C THR A 83 -5.44 11.81 7.02
N LEU A 84 -4.87 10.60 7.06
CA LEU A 84 -5.10 9.57 6.05
C LEU A 84 -6.60 9.23 5.98
N TRP A 85 -7.27 9.03 7.11
CA TRP A 85 -8.72 8.75 7.11
C TRP A 85 -9.58 9.89 6.62
N ASP A 86 -9.26 11.12 7.04
CA ASP A 86 -9.98 12.30 6.57
C ASP A 86 -9.85 12.47 5.04
N LYS A 87 -8.80 11.91 4.43
CA LYS A 87 -8.61 11.90 2.97
C LYS A 87 -9.27 10.68 2.31
N VAL A 88 -9.06 9.47 2.83
CA VAL A 88 -9.67 8.23 2.31
C VAL A 88 -11.19 8.33 2.31
N SER A 89 -11.79 8.86 3.37
CA SER A 89 -13.24 9.04 3.49
C SER A 89 -13.86 9.95 2.43
N LYS A 90 -13.06 10.78 1.75
CA LYS A 90 -13.53 11.65 0.66
C LYS A 90 -13.68 10.91 -0.67
N TRP A 91 -13.19 9.67 -0.77
CA TRP A 91 -13.25 8.85 -1.99
C TRP A 91 -14.57 8.07 -2.06
N ALA A 92 -15.68 8.79 -1.98
CA ALA A 92 -17.02 8.22 -1.99
C ALA A 92 -17.25 7.36 -3.23
N GLY A 93 -17.78 6.15 -3.05
CA GLY A 93 -18.04 5.18 -4.12
C GLY A 93 -16.87 4.25 -4.46
N LEU A 94 -15.65 4.53 -3.98
CA LEU A 94 -14.49 3.64 -4.11
C LEU A 94 -14.18 2.88 -2.83
N VAL A 95 -14.46 3.48 -1.67
CA VAL A 95 -14.17 2.93 -0.35
C VAL A 95 -15.44 2.65 0.44
N GLU A 96 -15.44 1.56 1.20
CA GLU A 96 -16.52 1.23 2.14
C GLU A 96 -16.07 1.51 3.57
N PRO A 97 -16.84 2.28 4.38
CA PRO A 97 -16.46 2.59 5.76
C PRO A 97 -16.23 1.35 6.63
N THR A 98 -16.85 0.22 6.29
CA THR A 98 -16.68 -1.08 6.94
C THR A 98 -15.27 -1.66 6.78
N ASP A 99 -14.51 -1.24 5.77
CA ASP A 99 -13.13 -1.70 5.54
C ASP A 99 -12.10 -0.88 6.34
N PHE A 100 -12.48 0.29 6.86
CA PHE A 100 -11.55 1.20 7.55
C PHE A 100 -10.81 0.57 8.75
N PRO A 101 -11.43 -0.30 9.57
CA PRO A 101 -10.71 -0.98 10.64
C PRO A 101 -9.52 -1.82 10.14
N MET A 102 -9.63 -2.42 8.95
CA MET A 102 -8.57 -3.25 8.37
C MET A 102 -7.37 -2.41 7.97
N VAL A 103 -7.62 -1.30 7.27
CA VAL A 103 -6.54 -0.37 6.86
C VAL A 103 -5.90 0.29 8.08
N ARG A 104 -6.69 0.64 9.11
CA ARG A 104 -6.19 1.13 10.40
C ARG A 104 -5.20 0.19 11.04
N GLN A 105 -5.54 -1.09 11.08
CA GLN A 105 -4.69 -2.07 11.72
C GLN A 105 -3.40 -2.31 10.93
N VAL A 106 -3.46 -2.31 9.59
CA VAL A 106 -2.25 -2.35 8.74
C VAL A 106 -1.31 -1.17 8.99
N VAL A 107 -1.85 0.06 9.00
CA VAL A 107 -1.06 1.28 9.25
C VAL A 107 -0.46 1.25 10.67
N LYS A 108 -1.25 0.83 11.66
CA LYS A 108 -0.80 0.68 13.04
C LYS A 108 0.33 -0.34 13.16
N ASP A 109 0.19 -1.51 12.54
CA ASP A 109 1.21 -2.55 12.58
C ASP A 109 2.53 -2.07 11.96
N ALA A 110 2.46 -1.35 10.84
CA ALA A 110 3.63 -0.74 10.21
C ALA A 110 4.31 0.27 11.15
N PHE A 111 3.54 1.17 11.79
CA PHE A 111 4.10 2.13 12.74
C PHE A 111 4.74 1.48 13.97
N GLU A 112 4.19 0.35 14.42
CA GLU A 112 4.69 -0.42 15.56
C GLU A 112 5.83 -1.39 15.18
N GLY A 113 6.27 -1.41 13.91
CA GLY A 113 7.31 -2.31 13.42
C GLY A 113 6.92 -3.79 13.45
N ARG A 114 5.62 -4.07 13.41
CA ARG A 114 5.07 -5.42 13.18
C ARG A 114 4.92 -5.67 11.69
N ASP A 115 4.84 -6.94 11.31
CA ASP A 115 4.60 -7.36 9.93
C ASP A 115 3.11 -7.26 9.58
N PRO A 116 2.68 -6.25 8.80
CA PRO A 116 1.26 -6.03 8.52
C PRO A 116 0.70 -7.05 7.54
N VAL A 117 1.54 -7.62 6.68
CA VAL A 117 1.14 -8.67 5.73
C VAL A 117 0.85 -9.96 6.51
N ALA A 118 1.73 -10.35 7.42
CA ALA A 118 1.51 -11.53 8.27
C ALA A 118 0.28 -11.36 9.18
N TRP A 119 0.05 -10.16 9.72
CA TRP A 119 -1.19 -9.87 10.44
C TRP A 119 -2.41 -10.03 9.52
N ARG A 120 -2.36 -9.45 8.32
CA ARG A 120 -3.51 -9.48 7.40
C ARG A 120 -3.84 -10.90 6.95
N ASP A 121 -2.83 -11.73 6.70
CA ASP A 121 -3.01 -13.14 6.34
C ASP A 121 -3.80 -13.92 7.42
N LEU A 122 -3.73 -13.50 8.69
CA LEU A 122 -4.43 -14.13 9.82
C LEU A 122 -5.80 -13.52 10.13
N ALA A 123 -6.10 -12.33 9.63
CA ALA A 123 -7.32 -11.59 9.99
C ALA A 123 -8.60 -12.14 9.33
N GLY A 124 -8.47 -13.12 8.44
CA GLY A 124 -9.60 -13.81 7.80
C GLY A 124 -9.80 -13.41 6.33
N PRO A 125 -10.97 -13.72 5.74
CA PRO A 125 -11.26 -13.45 4.33
C PRO A 125 -11.09 -11.97 3.97
N VAL A 126 -10.74 -11.71 2.71
CA VAL A 126 -10.63 -10.35 2.17
C VAL A 126 -11.83 -10.10 1.23
N PRO A 127 -12.74 -9.17 1.55
CA PRO A 127 -13.73 -8.72 0.57
C PRO A 127 -13.07 -7.84 -0.50
N ASP A 128 -13.67 -7.80 -1.70
CA ASP A 128 -13.17 -6.96 -2.80
C ASP A 128 -13.11 -5.46 -2.45
N SER A 129 -14.01 -5.01 -1.57
CA SER A 129 -14.07 -3.63 -1.05
C SER A 129 -12.79 -3.25 -0.31
N GLU A 130 -12.28 -4.15 0.54
CA GLU A 130 -11.09 -3.90 1.34
C GLU A 130 -9.86 -3.70 0.45
N SER A 131 -9.71 -4.51 -0.60
CA SER A 131 -8.62 -4.35 -1.57
C SER A 131 -8.63 -2.95 -2.21
N ARG A 132 -9.80 -2.44 -2.61
CA ARG A 132 -9.92 -1.08 -3.15
C ARG A 132 -9.55 -0.03 -2.11
N THR A 133 -10.05 -0.18 -0.88
CA THR A 133 -9.77 0.75 0.22
C THR A 133 -8.27 0.78 0.54
N MET A 134 -7.59 -0.37 0.53
CA MET A 134 -6.14 -0.47 0.72
C MET A 134 -5.36 0.20 -0.42
N THR A 135 -5.78 0.02 -1.68
CA THR A 135 -5.14 0.71 -2.82
C THR A 135 -5.30 2.23 -2.70
N CYS A 136 -6.47 2.73 -2.28
CA CYS A 136 -6.70 4.15 -2.05
C CYS A 136 -5.79 4.70 -0.94
N ALA A 137 -5.64 3.94 0.16
CA ALA A 137 -4.73 4.30 1.23
C ALA A 137 -3.27 4.34 0.75
N LEU A 138 -2.83 3.33 0.01
CA LEU A 138 -1.49 3.30 -0.60
C LEU A 138 -1.25 4.52 -1.50
N ALA A 139 -2.20 4.87 -2.36
CA ALA A 139 -2.10 6.04 -3.23
C ALA A 139 -1.86 7.34 -2.44
N LEU A 140 -2.61 7.53 -1.35
CA LEU A 140 -2.48 8.72 -0.49
C LEU A 140 -1.18 8.74 0.32
N ILE A 141 -0.71 7.58 0.80
CA ILE A 141 0.56 7.46 1.50
C ILE A 141 1.72 7.77 0.54
N ALA A 142 1.68 7.21 -0.66
CA ALA A 142 2.69 7.48 -1.69
C ALA A 142 2.72 8.95 -2.12
N ASP A 143 1.55 9.59 -2.26
CA ASP A 143 1.47 11.03 -2.51
C ASP A 143 2.04 11.86 -1.36
N PHE A 144 1.89 11.42 -0.12
CA PHE A 144 2.49 12.10 1.02
C PHE A 144 4.02 12.02 0.96
N VAL A 145 4.58 10.83 0.71
CA VAL A 145 6.03 10.64 0.52
C VAL A 145 6.55 11.54 -0.59
N ASP A 146 5.92 11.53 -1.76
CA ASP A 146 6.34 12.34 -2.92
C ASP A 146 6.26 13.85 -2.65
N ARG A 147 5.35 14.31 -1.79
CA ARG A 147 5.28 15.72 -1.38
C ARG A 147 6.41 16.13 -0.44
N VAL A 148 6.92 15.20 0.35
CA VAL A 148 8.02 15.45 1.31
C VAL A 148 9.37 15.33 0.60
N ASP A 149 9.56 14.27 -0.18
CA ASP A 149 10.87 13.87 -0.73
C ASP A 149 11.02 14.15 -2.24
N GLY A 150 9.97 14.69 -2.88
CA GLY A 150 9.94 15.04 -4.30
C GLY A 150 9.24 14.00 -5.19
N GLN A 151 8.82 14.44 -6.37
CA GLN A 151 8.01 13.62 -7.28
C GLN A 151 8.67 12.27 -7.61
N GLY A 152 7.91 11.17 -7.47
CA GLY A 152 8.35 9.81 -7.73
C GLY A 152 9.33 9.24 -6.70
N ALA A 153 9.56 9.92 -5.56
CA ALA A 153 10.45 9.42 -4.51
C ALA A 153 9.98 8.07 -3.95
N CYS A 154 8.68 7.95 -3.68
CA CYS A 154 8.09 6.75 -3.13
C CYS A 154 8.33 5.55 -4.05
N GLU A 155 8.07 5.72 -5.35
CA GLU A 155 8.29 4.68 -6.36
C GLU A 155 9.73 4.22 -6.42
N ARG A 156 10.67 5.18 -6.50
CA ARG A 156 12.09 4.88 -6.63
C ARG A 156 12.57 4.02 -5.47
N VAL A 157 12.17 4.36 -4.24
CA VAL A 157 12.60 3.60 -3.05
C VAL A 157 11.92 2.24 -3.01
N LEU A 158 10.59 2.17 -3.19
CA LEU A 158 9.84 0.92 -3.13
C LEU A 158 10.29 -0.07 -4.20
N LEU A 159 10.40 0.38 -5.46
CA LEU A 159 10.73 -0.52 -6.56
C LEU A 159 12.22 -0.85 -6.66
N ALA A 160 13.13 0.05 -6.24
CA ALA A 160 14.56 -0.30 -6.15
C ALA A 160 14.80 -1.45 -5.18
N SER A 161 14.07 -1.48 -4.06
CA SER A 161 14.17 -2.57 -3.08
C SER A 161 13.69 -3.93 -3.62
N LEU A 162 12.83 -3.93 -4.63
CA LEU A 162 12.36 -5.14 -5.31
C LEU A 162 13.39 -5.64 -6.35
N GLY A 163 14.11 -4.72 -6.99
CA GLY A 163 15.18 -5.05 -7.94
C GLY A 163 16.35 -5.77 -7.26
N SER A 164 16.75 -5.31 -6.06
CA SER A 164 17.85 -5.92 -5.29
C SER A 164 17.49 -7.26 -4.63
N ALA A 165 16.24 -7.71 -4.71
CA ALA A 165 15.80 -9.02 -4.19
C ALA A 165 15.85 -10.13 -5.25
N LEU A 166 16.22 -9.78 -6.49
CA LEU A 166 16.37 -10.68 -7.63
C LEU A 166 17.84 -10.98 -8.01
N ASP A 167 18.78 -10.25 -7.40
CA ASP A 167 20.24 -10.49 -7.47
C ASP A 167 20.73 -11.27 -6.24
#